data_AF-A0A7U9Q0B9-F1
#
_entry.id   AF-A0A7U9Q0B9-F1
#
_cell.length_a   1.000
_cell.length_b   1.000
_cell.length_c   1.000
_cell.angle_alpha   90.00
_cell.angle_beta   90.00
_cell.angle_gamma   90.00
#
_symmetry.space_group_name_H-M   'P 1'
#
loop_
_entity.id
_entity.type
_entity.pdbx_description
1 polymer ?
#
loop_
_entity_poly.entity_id
_entity_poly.type
_entity_poly.pdbx_seq_one_letter_code
_entity_poly.pdbx_strand_id
1 'polypeptide(L)'
;MSEGGSQDASGAAGPAGGDEAPKRRAQRRKQMLLRLDPLVHDALARWADDELRSANAQVEFLLRKALADAGRLPKGAGGLPRRGRPPKTAGPRDTAGGGEPEPPGPEG
;
A
#
# COMPACT_ATOMS: atom_id res chain seq x y z
N MET A 1 19.98 -33.89 -58.56
CA MET A 1 18.66 -33.31 -58.91
C MET A 1 18.06 -32.85 -57.58
N SER A 2 18.47 -31.69 -57.06
CA SER A 2 17.96 -30.33 -57.39
C SER A 2 16.49 -30.21 -56.98
N GLU A 3 16.19 -29.67 -55.79
CA GLU A 3 16.13 -28.25 -55.40
C GLU A 3 14.79 -27.57 -55.71
N GLY A 4 14.29 -26.84 -54.70
CA GLY A 4 13.35 -25.71 -54.84
C GLY A 4 11.89 -26.08 -54.58
N GLY A 5 11.16 -25.58 -53.57
CA GLY A 5 11.36 -24.39 -52.75
C GLY A 5 10.38 -23.29 -53.17
N SER A 6 9.33 -23.09 -52.38
CA SER A 6 8.59 -21.83 -52.18
C SER A 6 7.63 -22.09 -51.01
N GLN A 7 7.95 -21.66 -49.79
CA GLN A 7 7.76 -20.32 -49.22
C GLN A 7 6.36 -19.76 -49.47
N ASP A 8 5.50 -19.92 -48.46
CA ASP A 8 4.54 -18.89 -48.11
C ASP A 8 4.87 -18.37 -46.72
N ALA A 9 5.28 -17.12 -46.71
CA ALA A 9 5.48 -16.31 -45.52
C ALA A 9 4.12 -15.89 -44.96
N SER A 10 3.93 -16.04 -43.65
CA SER A 10 3.20 -15.05 -42.87
C SER A 10 3.72 -15.05 -41.45
N GLY A 11 4.84 -14.34 -41.27
CA GLY A 11 5.07 -13.69 -39.99
C GLY A 11 4.03 -12.58 -39.83
N ALA A 12 3.37 -12.52 -38.69
CA ALA A 12 3.29 -11.30 -37.90
C ALA A 12 2.44 -11.53 -36.65
N ALA A 13 3.06 -11.18 -35.52
CA ALA A 13 2.41 -10.60 -34.35
C ALA A 13 1.41 -11.49 -33.62
N GLY A 14 1.91 -12.24 -32.63
CA GLY A 14 1.09 -12.56 -31.46
C GLY A 14 0.53 -11.26 -30.87
N PRO A 15 -0.79 -11.14 -30.65
CA PRO A 15 -1.33 -9.94 -30.07
C PRO A 15 -0.92 -9.90 -28.60
N ALA A 16 -0.15 -8.85 -28.30
CA ALA A 16 -0.12 -8.14 -27.05
C ALA A 16 -0.07 -9.04 -25.80
N GLY A 17 1.17 -9.29 -25.36
CA GLY A 17 1.41 -9.32 -23.92
C GLY A 17 0.84 -8.03 -23.36
N GLY A 18 -0.39 -8.11 -22.86
CA GLY A 18 -1.02 -7.01 -22.15
C GLY A 18 -0.02 -6.60 -21.08
N ASP A 19 0.34 -5.33 -21.09
CA ASP A 19 0.94 -4.61 -19.99
C ASP A 19 0.17 -5.02 -18.73
N GLU A 20 0.61 -6.09 -18.05
CA GLU A 20 0.16 -6.42 -16.71
C GLU A 20 0.81 -5.35 -15.87
N ALA A 21 0.17 -4.18 -15.85
CA ALA A 21 0.51 -3.07 -15.00
C ALA A 21 0.77 -3.68 -13.62
N PRO A 22 2.01 -3.59 -13.08
CA PRO A 22 2.42 -4.44 -11.99
C PRO A 22 1.43 -4.26 -10.87
N LYS A 23 0.67 -5.33 -10.56
CA LYS A 23 -0.23 -5.37 -9.41
C LYS A 23 0.64 -5.00 -8.22
N ARG A 24 0.48 -3.75 -7.74
CA ARG A 24 1.22 -3.23 -6.59
C ARG A 24 0.91 -4.18 -5.44
N ARG A 25 1.80 -5.15 -5.21
CA ARG A 25 1.71 -6.04 -4.05
C ARG A 25 1.56 -5.10 -2.86
N ALA A 26 0.48 -5.24 -2.11
CA ALA A 26 0.24 -4.42 -0.93
C ALA A 26 1.38 -4.68 0.05
N GLN A 27 2.47 -3.93 -0.09
CA GLN A 27 3.62 -4.04 0.78
C GLN A 27 3.12 -3.63 2.16
N ARG A 28 3.26 -4.57 3.10
CA ARG A 28 2.89 -4.35 4.48
C ARG A 28 3.67 -3.13 4.99
N ARG A 29 2.95 -2.07 5.37
CA ARG A 29 3.58 -0.84 5.88
C ARG A 29 4.39 -1.19 7.13
N LYS A 30 5.65 -0.77 7.16
CA LYS A 30 6.51 -0.95 8.34
C LYS A 30 6.10 0.09 9.39
N GLN A 31 5.78 -0.38 10.60
CA GLN A 31 5.61 0.48 11.76
C GLN A 31 6.97 0.71 12.40
N MET A 32 7.29 1.97 12.72
CA MET A 32 8.53 2.39 13.37
C MET A 32 8.19 3.49 14.38
N LEU A 33 8.80 3.43 15.56
CA LEU A 33 8.71 4.50 16.55
C LEU A 33 9.70 5.60 16.17
N LEU A 34 9.19 6.81 15.93
CA LEU A 34 9.97 8.01 15.68
C LEU A 34 10.13 8.79 16.99
N ARG A 35 11.35 9.21 17.29
CA ARG A 35 11.60 10.19 18.35
C ARG A 35 11.61 11.56 17.71
N LEU A 36 10.69 12.42 18.11
CA LEU A 36 10.54 13.77 17.61
C LEU A 36 10.46 14.74 18.79
N ASP A 37 10.98 15.94 18.60
CA ASP A 37 10.72 17.03 19.52
C ASP A 37 9.20 17.31 19.57
N PRO A 38 8.58 17.45 20.77
CA PRO A 38 7.14 17.66 20.89
C PRO A 38 6.62 18.88 20.10
N LEU A 39 7.38 19.97 20.05
CA LEU A 39 6.96 21.18 19.31
C LEU A 39 6.96 20.95 17.81
N VAL A 40 7.92 20.16 17.32
CA VAL A 40 7.97 19.77 15.90
C VAL A 40 6.83 18.82 15.56
N HIS A 41 6.50 17.90 16.47
CA HIS A 41 5.34 17.03 16.31
C HIS A 41 4.05 17.85 16.18
N ASP A 42 3.85 18.83 17.07
CA ASP A 42 2.64 19.64 17.08
C ASP A 42 2.52 20.53 15.84
N ALA A 43 3.64 21.09 15.37
CA ALA A 43 3.68 21.84 14.12
C ALA A 43 3.31 20.97 12.91
N LEU A 44 3.81 19.73 12.85
CA LEU A 44 3.45 18.77 11.80
C LEU A 44 1.99 18.35 11.86
N ALA A 45 1.44 18.15 13.06
CA ALA A 45 0.04 17.79 13.25
C ALA A 45 -0.88 18.91 12.75
N ARG A 46 -0.62 20.16 13.15
CA ARG A 46 -1.39 21.33 12.69
C ARG A 46 -1.34 21.50 11.17
N TRP A 47 -0.15 21.38 10.58
CA TRP A 47 -0.02 21.46 9.12
C TRP A 47 -0.77 20.33 8.41
N ALA A 48 -0.75 19.12 8.96
CA ALA A 48 -1.52 18.01 8.40
C ALA A 48 -3.04 18.31 8.44
N ASP A 49 -3.53 18.88 9.53
CA ASP A 49 -4.94 19.26 9.69
C ASP A 49 -5.35 20.33 8.67
N ASP A 50 -4.51 21.35 8.47
CA ASP A 50 -4.74 22.40 7.45
C ASP A 50 -4.86 21.82 6.03
N GLU A 51 -4.11 20.75 5.73
CA GLU A 51 -4.16 20.04 4.45
C GLU A 51 -5.19 18.88 4.41
N LEU A 52 -5.96 18.70 5.48
CA LEU A 52 -6.92 17.60 5.67
C LEU A 52 -6.25 16.21 5.54
N ARG A 53 -4.99 16.08 5.92
CA ARG A 53 -4.24 14.80 5.94
C ARG A 53 -4.08 14.30 7.37
N SER A 54 -3.87 12.99 7.52
CA SER A 54 -3.38 12.50 8.79
C SER A 54 -1.91 12.88 8.97
N ALA A 55 -1.46 13.07 10.21
CA ALA A 55 -0.06 13.36 10.52
C ALA A 55 0.90 12.33 9.89
N ASN A 56 0.56 11.03 9.92
CA ASN A 56 1.39 9.99 9.29
C ASN A 56 1.46 10.13 7.75
N ALA A 57 0.36 10.55 7.11
CA ALA A 57 0.37 10.81 5.66
C ALA A 57 1.20 12.06 5.32
N GLN A 58 1.19 13.07 6.18
CA GLN A 58 2.03 14.26 6.03
C GLN A 58 3.51 13.91 6.17
N VAL A 59 3.89 13.14 7.19
CA VAL A 59 5.27 12.68 7.38
C VAL A 59 5.76 11.87 6.17
N GLU A 60 4.96 10.91 5.69
CA GLU A 60 5.31 10.12 4.50
C GLU A 60 5.49 10.99 3.25
N PHE A 61 4.64 11.99 3.05
CA PHE A 61 4.77 12.93 1.95
C PHE A 61 6.09 13.71 2.01
N LEU A 62 6.42 14.25 3.19
CA LEU A 62 7.67 15.00 3.40
C LEU A 62 8.90 14.13 3.18
N LEU A 63 8.91 12.90 3.70
CA LEU A 63 10.02 11.97 3.52
C LEU A 63 10.22 11.62 2.04
N ARG A 64 9.14 11.35 1.31
CA ARG A 64 9.22 11.06 -0.14
C ARG A 64 9.71 12.26 -0.93
N LYS A 65 9.21 13.46 -0.60
CA LYS A 65 9.66 14.69 -1.23
C LYS A 65 11.15 14.91 -0.99
N ALA A 66 11.61 14.83 0.26
CA ALA A 66 13.02 14.97 0.61
C ALA A 66 13.92 13.93 -0.09
N LEU A 67 13.47 12.67 -0.16
CA LEU A 67 14.18 11.62 -0.90
C LEU A 67 14.23 11.88 -2.40
N ALA A 68 13.14 12.38 -2.99
CA ALA A 68 13.08 12.73 -4.41
C ALA A 68 14.01 13.91 -4.73
N ASP A 69 13.93 14.97 -3.92
CA ASP A 69 14.78 16.17 -4.05
C ASP A 69 16.26 15.81 -3.90
N ALA A 70 16.59 14.85 -3.03
CA ALA A 70 17.94 14.33 -2.86
C ALA A 70 18.38 13.32 -3.94
N GLY A 71 17.52 12.95 -4.89
CA GLY A 71 17.80 11.92 -5.91
C GLY A 71 17.92 10.50 -5.36
N ARG A 72 17.38 10.23 -4.16
CA ARG A 72 17.49 8.96 -3.42
C ARG A 72 16.19 8.16 -3.36
N LEU A 73 15.13 8.62 -4.02
CA LEU A 73 13.86 7.92 -4.02
C LEU A 73 13.99 6.56 -4.74
N PRO A 74 13.67 5.42 -4.09
CA PRO A 74 13.76 4.11 -4.74
C PRO A 74 12.78 3.99 -5.91
N LYS A 75 13.22 3.42 -7.04
CA LYS A 75 12.40 3.21 -8.25
C LYS A 75 11.13 2.36 -8.01
N GLY A 76 11.13 1.54 -6.96
CA GLY A 76 9.99 0.69 -6.55
C GLY A 76 9.07 1.31 -5.49
N ALA A 77 9.32 2.53 -5.03
CA ALA A 77 8.48 3.19 -4.03
C ALA A 77 7.14 3.58 -4.68
N GLY A 78 6.16 2.68 -4.66
CA GLY A 78 4.83 2.94 -5.23
C GLY A 78 4.22 4.25 -4.72
N GLY A 79 3.56 5.01 -5.61
CA GLY A 79 2.87 6.26 -5.27
C GLY A 79 1.84 6.12 -4.14
N LEU A 80 1.57 7.25 -3.47
CA LEU A 80 0.66 7.33 -2.32
C LEU A 80 -0.72 6.74 -2.66
N PRO A 81 -1.30 5.88 -1.82
CA PRO A 81 -2.66 5.37 -2.03
C PRO A 81 -3.66 6.53 -2.04
N ARG A 82 -4.66 6.45 -2.93
CA ARG A 82 -5.76 7.42 -3.01
C ARG A 82 -6.51 7.47 -1.67
N ARG A 83 -6.88 8.68 -1.23
CA ARG A 83 -7.70 8.91 -0.02
C ARG A 83 -9.01 8.11 -0.10
N GLY A 84 -9.46 7.58 1.04
CA GLY A 84 -10.82 7.07 1.24
C GLY A 84 -11.12 5.61 0.87
N ARG A 85 -10.23 4.87 0.20
CA ARG A 85 -10.47 3.45 -0.09
C ARG A 85 -9.44 2.55 0.59
N PRO A 86 -9.75 1.97 1.77
CA PRO A 86 -9.00 0.82 2.22
C PRO A 86 -9.11 -0.29 1.15
N PRO A 87 -8.00 -0.90 0.72
CA PRO A 87 -8.06 -2.09 -0.13
C PRO A 87 -8.80 -3.19 0.64
N LYS A 88 -9.75 -3.87 -0.02
CA LYS A 88 -10.52 -4.97 0.58
C LYS A 88 -9.60 -6.16 0.80
N THR A 89 -8.97 -6.26 1.97
CA THR A 89 -8.40 -7.50 2.47
C THR A 89 -9.56 -8.32 3.05
N ALA A 90 -9.94 -9.39 2.38
CA ALA A 90 -10.76 -10.45 2.96
C ALA A 90 -9.87 -11.26 3.92
N GLY A 91 -10.30 -11.42 5.17
CA GLY A 91 -9.70 -12.29 6.19
C GLY A 91 -10.61 -12.33 7.43
N PRO A 92 -10.74 -13.48 8.11
CA PRO A 92 -11.92 -13.82 8.92
C PRO A 92 -11.99 -13.03 10.23
N ARG A 93 -13.21 -12.65 10.62
CA ARG A 93 -13.52 -12.22 11.98
C ARG A 93 -13.73 -13.45 12.85
N ASP A 94 -12.67 -13.94 13.48
CA ASP A 94 -12.79 -14.78 14.66
C ASP A 94 -12.62 -13.89 15.89
N THR A 95 -13.72 -13.28 16.32
CA THR A 95 -13.87 -12.81 17.70
C THR A 95 -14.94 -13.68 18.35
N ALA A 96 -14.54 -14.91 18.69
CA ALA A 96 -15.17 -15.63 19.78
C ALA A 96 -14.84 -14.90 21.08
N GLY A 97 -15.86 -14.50 21.82
CA GLY A 97 -15.71 -13.78 23.09
C GLY A 97 -16.99 -13.11 23.55
N GLY A 98 -18.13 -13.80 23.43
CA GLY A 98 -19.40 -13.39 24.02
C GLY A 98 -20.00 -14.60 24.73
N GLY A 99 -19.74 -14.71 26.02
CA GLY A 99 -20.15 -15.83 26.86
C GLY A 99 -19.62 -15.62 28.26
N GLU A 100 -20.22 -14.69 28.99
CA GLU A 100 -20.07 -14.58 30.43
C GLU A 100 -21.04 -15.58 31.07
N PRO A 101 -20.59 -16.63 31.77
CA PRO A 101 -21.49 -17.45 32.55
C PRO A 101 -21.86 -16.70 33.84
N GLU A 102 -23.16 -16.48 34.03
CA GLU A 102 -23.73 -15.95 35.27
C GLU A 102 -23.36 -16.86 36.46
N PRO A 103 -22.89 -16.34 37.61
CA PRO A 103 -22.68 -17.16 38.80
C PRO A 103 -24.03 -17.49 39.46
N PRO A 104 -24.27 -18.72 39.95
CA PRO A 104 -25.45 -19.01 40.74
C PRO A 104 -25.38 -18.27 42.09
N GLY A 105 -26.45 -17.52 42.41
CA GLY A 105 -26.61 -16.83 43.69
C GLY A 105 -26.84 -17.80 44.86
N PRO A 106 -26.65 -17.34 46.11
CA PRO A 106 -26.62 -18.19 47.29
C PRO A 106 -28.01 -18.75 47.65
N GLU A 107 -28.03 -20.04 47.98
CA GLU A 107 -29.17 -20.75 48.55
C GLU A 107 -29.60 -20.10 49.89
N GLY A 108 -30.91 -20.00 50.10
CA GLY A 108 -31.54 -19.55 51.35
C GLY A 108 -31.86 -20.70 52.29
#